data_AF-A0A831VB71-F1
#
_entry.id   AF-A0A831VB71-F1
#
_cell.length_a   1.000
_cell.length_b   1.000
_cell.length_c   1.000
_cell.angle_alpha   90.00
_cell.angle_beta   90.00
_cell.angle_gamma   90.00
#
_symmetry.space_group_name_H-M   'P 1'
#
loop_
_entity.id
_entity.type
_entity.pdbx_description
1 polymer ?
#
loop_
_entity_poly.entity_id
_entity_poly.type
_entity_poly.pdbx_seq_one_letter_code
_entity_poly.pdbx_strand_id
1 'polypeptide(L)'
;MTAEQNQDLWKRILAEIADRIPPDGYSTWFVPLKALQTDDTTLEITFPNETFQALFCDHYRDLLLQVIGQIAGKEIRIGFSVSGPGTNSSVPGACPAGAEPLPVIRASELKIPECRQSWLIEHLWSHQAVGIIGGSPKSGKTWLALEIAVSVASGSPCLNTFAIGSPGPVLLYAAEDPASALRDRIQTLAQVHGINFQNLDLHILTVDALRLDRPDHQDRLEATLQAYKPVLLILDPLVRVHAIDENIAGQVAALLGYLRSLQRKTGAAIALVHHVRKNTSAAAGAGNSLRGSG
;
A
#
# COMPACT_ATOMS: atom_id res chain seq x y z
N MET A 1 50.65 -26.67 -5.54
CA MET A 1 49.72 -27.34 -4.60
C MET A 1 48.37 -27.55 -5.30
N THR A 2 47.70 -28.68 -5.11
CA THR A 2 46.48 -29.04 -5.87
C THR A 2 45.25 -28.29 -5.35
N ALA A 3 44.23 -28.08 -6.18
CA ALA A 3 42.98 -27.40 -5.82
C ALA A 3 42.28 -27.98 -4.55
N GLU A 4 42.53 -29.25 -4.23
CA GLU A 4 42.07 -29.91 -3.01
C GLU A 4 42.71 -29.37 -1.72
N GLN A 5 43.98 -28.98 -1.75
CA GLN A 5 44.69 -28.40 -0.59
C GLN A 5 44.15 -26.99 -0.27
N ASN A 6 43.76 -26.23 -1.29
CA ASN A 6 43.21 -24.88 -1.15
C ASN A 6 41.82 -24.90 -0.49
N GLN A 7 40.99 -25.90 -0.83
CA GLN A 7 39.66 -26.04 -0.25
C GLN A 7 39.69 -26.57 1.19
N ASP A 8 40.70 -27.36 1.56
CA ASP A 8 40.92 -27.85 2.93
C ASP A 8 41.35 -26.73 3.88
N LEU A 9 42.24 -25.82 3.44
CA LEU A 9 42.68 -24.67 4.24
C LEU A 9 41.51 -23.70 4.55
N TRP A 10 40.71 -23.36 3.53
CA TRP A 10 39.55 -22.47 3.71
C TRP A 10 38.49 -23.05 4.65
N LYS A 11 38.23 -24.37 4.55
CA LYS A 11 37.31 -25.06 5.47
C LYS A 11 37.78 -25.00 6.93
N ARG A 12 39.08 -25.14 7.18
CA ARG A 12 39.65 -25.03 8.54
C ARG A 12 39.53 -23.61 9.10
N ILE A 13 39.77 -22.60 8.26
CA ILE A 13 39.59 -21.18 8.64
C ILE A 13 38.13 -20.90 9.03
N LEU A 14 37.17 -21.36 8.21
CA LEU A 14 35.75 -21.18 8.50
C LEU A 14 35.30 -21.92 9.76
N ALA A 15 35.81 -23.13 10.02
CA ALA A 15 35.51 -23.89 11.24
C ALA A 15 36.01 -23.17 12.51
N GLU A 16 37.25 -22.66 12.49
CA GLU A 16 37.82 -21.91 13.62
C GLU A 16 37.09 -20.59 13.88
N ILE A 17 36.57 -19.94 12.83
CA ILE A 17 35.78 -18.71 12.97
C ILE A 17 34.39 -19.03 13.55
N ALA A 18 33.77 -20.13 13.14
CA ALA A 18 32.44 -20.54 13.64
C ALA A 18 32.44 -20.73 15.17
N ASP A 19 33.54 -21.17 15.75
CA ASP A 19 33.68 -21.35 17.21
C ASP A 19 33.90 -20.03 17.98
N ARG A 20 34.20 -18.92 17.27
CA ARG A 20 34.57 -17.63 17.88
C ARG A 20 33.50 -16.54 17.76
N ILE A 21 32.42 -16.76 17.00
CA ILE A 21 31.35 -15.77 16.80
C ILE A 21 29.95 -16.38 16.93
N PRO A 22 28.93 -15.56 17.24
CA PRO A 22 27.54 -16.03 17.28
C PRO A 22 27.06 -16.61 15.93
N PRO A 23 26.17 -17.63 15.93
CA PRO A 23 25.70 -18.30 14.71
C PRO A 23 25.07 -17.35 13.68
N ASP A 24 24.35 -16.33 14.15
CA ASP A 24 23.69 -15.33 13.29
C ASP A 24 24.71 -14.45 12.56
N GLY A 25 25.82 -14.10 13.24
CA GLY A 25 26.92 -13.36 12.63
C GLY A 25 27.69 -14.21 11.62
N TYR A 26 27.91 -15.49 11.93
CA TYR A 26 28.59 -16.42 11.04
C TYR A 26 27.82 -16.65 9.73
N SER A 27 26.52 -16.96 9.85
CA SER A 27 25.65 -17.22 8.69
C SER A 27 25.53 -16.02 7.77
N THR A 28 25.50 -14.81 8.32
CA THR A 28 25.37 -13.57 7.55
C THR A 28 26.66 -13.19 6.85
N TRP A 29 27.81 -13.29 7.54
CA TRP A 29 29.04 -12.63 7.08
C TRP A 29 30.09 -13.57 6.49
N PHE A 30 30.11 -14.85 6.87
CA PHE A 30 31.17 -15.78 6.47
C PHE A 30 30.71 -16.85 5.49
N VAL A 31 29.45 -17.30 5.56
CA VAL A 31 28.88 -18.26 4.60
C VAL A 31 28.88 -17.75 3.14
N PRO A 32 28.62 -16.46 2.87
CA PRO A 32 28.64 -15.94 1.49
C PRO A 32 30.04 -15.80 0.87
N LEU A 33 31.11 -15.94 1.66
CA LEU A 33 32.48 -15.71 1.22
C LEU A 33 33.02 -16.93 0.46
N LYS A 34 33.74 -16.65 -0.63
CA LYS A 34 34.51 -17.67 -1.36
C LYS A 34 35.97 -17.27 -1.31
N ALA A 35 36.85 -18.20 -0.95
CA ALA A 35 38.28 -17.97 -1.06
C ALA A 35 38.87 -18.81 -2.20
N LEU A 36 39.73 -18.19 -2.98
CA LEU A 36 40.57 -18.84 -3.97
C LEU A 36 42.03 -18.54 -3.64
N GLN A 37 42.82 -19.57 -3.41
CA GLN A 37 44.26 -19.40 -3.26
C GLN A 37 44.87 -19.30 -4.66
N THR A 38 45.47 -18.16 -4.97
CA THR A 38 46.06 -17.83 -6.27
C THR A 38 47.50 -18.31 -6.38
N ASP A 39 48.26 -18.31 -5.28
CA ASP A 39 49.65 -18.81 -5.19
C ASP A 39 49.94 -19.42 -3.80
N ASP A 40 51.12 -20.04 -3.61
CA ASP A 40 51.56 -20.58 -2.30
C ASP A 40 51.67 -19.51 -1.19
N THR A 41 51.59 -18.22 -1.54
CA THR A 41 51.70 -17.08 -0.62
C THR A 41 50.53 -16.08 -0.72
N THR A 42 49.50 -16.34 -1.54
CA THR A 42 48.39 -15.39 -1.74
C THR A 42 47.03 -16.07 -1.66
N LEU A 43 46.17 -15.59 -0.75
CA LEU A 43 44.78 -16.01 -0.60
C LEU A 43 43.85 -14.86 -1.00
N GLU A 44 43.00 -15.07 -2.00
CA GLU A 44 42.04 -14.09 -2.47
C GLU A 44 40.64 -14.42 -1.98
N ILE A 45 40.00 -13.49 -1.27
CA ILE A 45 38.66 -13.66 -0.72
C ILE A 45 37.70 -12.79 -1.53
N THR A 46 36.71 -13.45 -2.11
CA THR A 46 35.69 -12.85 -2.96
C THR A 46 34.42 -12.58 -2.17
N PHE A 47 34.00 -11.31 -2.17
CA PHE A 47 32.77 -10.82 -1.55
C PHE A 47 31.64 -10.72 -2.58
N PRO A 48 30.37 -10.87 -2.15
CA PRO A 48 29.21 -10.75 -3.06
C PRO A 48 29.04 -9.37 -3.69
N ASN A 49 29.38 -8.28 -2.98
CA ASN A 49 29.31 -6.90 -3.46
C ASN A 49 30.22 -5.96 -2.62
N GLU A 50 30.47 -4.76 -3.13
CA GLU A 50 31.36 -3.76 -2.49
C GLU A 50 30.85 -3.28 -1.11
N THR A 51 29.54 -3.08 -0.96
CA THR A 51 28.95 -2.68 0.34
C THR A 51 29.18 -3.76 1.40
N PHE A 52 29.00 -5.03 1.02
CA PHE A 52 29.24 -6.17 1.88
C PHE A 52 30.73 -6.28 2.25
N GLN A 53 31.65 -6.07 1.29
CA GLN A 53 33.09 -6.01 1.57
C GLN A 53 33.42 -4.91 2.57
N ALA A 54 32.90 -3.70 2.38
CA ALA A 54 33.18 -2.57 3.26
C ALA A 54 32.70 -2.83 4.71
N LEU A 55 31.46 -3.30 4.86
CA LEU A 55 30.88 -3.61 6.18
C LEU A 55 31.59 -4.79 6.86
N PHE A 56 31.91 -5.83 6.09
CA PHE A 56 32.69 -6.97 6.59
C PHE A 56 34.07 -6.53 7.06
N CYS A 57 34.77 -5.70 6.26
CA CYS A 57 36.10 -5.23 6.60
C CYS A 57 36.12 -4.36 7.86
N ASP A 58 35.05 -3.63 8.13
CA ASP A 58 34.92 -2.79 9.33
C ASP A 58 34.75 -3.62 10.61
N HIS A 59 34.05 -4.76 10.53
CA HIS A 59 33.66 -5.54 11.71
C HIS A 59 34.48 -6.83 11.93
N TYR A 60 34.95 -7.47 10.87
CA TYR A 60 35.46 -8.85 10.92
C TYR A 60 36.83 -9.04 10.28
N ARG A 61 37.43 -7.99 9.70
CA ARG A 61 38.76 -8.07 9.06
C ARG A 61 39.82 -8.59 10.01
N ASP A 62 39.94 -7.99 11.18
CA ASP A 62 41.02 -8.31 12.11
C ASP A 62 40.91 -9.74 12.62
N LEU A 63 39.69 -10.19 12.91
CA LEU A 63 39.41 -11.58 13.28
C LEU A 63 39.82 -12.55 12.18
N LEU A 64 39.44 -12.25 10.93
CA LEU A 64 39.79 -13.08 9.78
C LEU A 64 41.31 -13.15 9.56
N LEU A 65 42.01 -12.01 9.60
CA LEU A 65 43.47 -11.95 9.47
C LEU A 65 44.17 -12.73 10.59
N GLN A 66 43.68 -12.60 11.83
CA GLN A 66 44.23 -13.32 12.98
C GLN A 66 44.09 -14.84 12.83
N VAL A 67 42.91 -15.34 12.45
CA VAL A 67 42.67 -16.78 12.28
C VAL A 67 43.50 -17.34 11.12
N ILE A 68 43.61 -16.60 10.01
CA ILE A 68 44.45 -17.01 8.88
C ILE A 68 45.91 -17.09 9.32
N GLY A 69 46.42 -16.11 10.07
CA GLY A 69 47.78 -16.12 10.60
C GLY A 69 48.07 -17.31 11.52
N GLN A 70 47.10 -17.72 12.34
CA GLN A 70 47.22 -18.88 13.23
C GLN A 70 47.27 -20.21 12.47
N ILE A 71 46.47 -20.36 11.43
CA ILE A 71 46.32 -21.63 10.71
C ILE A 71 47.38 -21.79 9.61
N ALA A 72 47.74 -20.71 8.91
CA ALA A 72 48.64 -20.77 7.77
C ALA A 72 50.13 -20.95 8.14
N GLY A 73 50.55 -20.50 9.34
CA GLY A 73 51.92 -20.67 9.85
C GLY A 73 53.04 -20.01 9.01
N LYS A 74 52.70 -19.27 7.95
CA LYS A 74 53.60 -18.51 7.05
C LYS A 74 52.94 -17.18 6.70
N GLU A 75 53.74 -16.18 6.29
CA GLU A 75 53.21 -14.90 5.80
C GLU A 75 52.46 -15.08 4.48
N ILE A 76 51.13 -15.11 4.55
CA ILE A 76 50.24 -15.12 3.38
C ILE A 76 49.70 -13.70 3.15
N ARG A 77 49.81 -13.22 1.91
CA ARG A 77 49.15 -11.98 1.46
C ARG A 77 47.69 -12.25 1.19
N ILE A 78 46.81 -11.41 1.73
CA ILE A 78 45.37 -11.57 1.58
C ILE A 78 44.85 -10.50 0.64
N GLY A 79 44.32 -10.95 -0.50
CA GLY A 79 43.62 -10.11 -1.46
C GLY A 79 42.12 -10.13 -1.20
N PHE A 80 41.46 -9.00 -1.42
CA PHE A 80 40.01 -8.90 -1.37
C PHE A 80 39.48 -8.49 -2.74
N SER A 81 38.58 -9.30 -3.31
CA SER A 81 37.92 -9.00 -4.57
C SER A 81 36.40 -9.09 -4.43
N VAL A 82 35.67 -8.49 -5.35
CA VAL A 82 34.20 -8.56 -5.39
C VAL A 82 33.80 -9.32 -6.63
N SER A 83 32.87 -10.28 -6.51
CA SER A 83 32.32 -10.98 -7.67
C SER A 83 31.35 -10.07 -8.42
N GLY A 84 31.87 -9.20 -9.27
CA GLY A 84 31.12 -8.39 -10.23
C GLY A 84 31.80 -8.40 -11.60
N PRO A 85 31.04 -8.28 -12.71
CA PRO A 85 31.61 -8.28 -14.05
C PRO A 85 32.56 -7.08 -14.20
N GLY A 86 33.66 -7.30 -14.93
CA GLY A 86 34.84 -6.46 -14.97
C GLY A 86 34.62 -4.96 -15.02
N THR A 87 35.48 -4.27 -14.25
CA THR A 87 36.06 -2.95 -14.52
C THR A 87 35.26 -2.03 -15.44
N ASN A 88 34.55 -1.08 -14.85
CA ASN A 88 34.69 0.32 -15.23
C ASN A 88 34.41 1.17 -13.99
N SER A 89 35.29 2.12 -13.70
CA SER A 89 35.13 3.12 -12.66
C SER A 89 33.88 3.96 -12.94
N SER A 90 32.73 3.55 -12.41
CA SER A 90 31.50 4.33 -12.39
C SER A 90 31.20 4.73 -10.96
N VAL A 91 31.25 6.04 -10.73
CA VAL A 91 30.70 6.77 -9.59
C VAL A 91 29.42 6.09 -9.06
N PRO A 92 29.25 5.87 -7.73
CA PRO A 92 28.00 5.35 -7.21
C PRO A 92 26.90 6.39 -7.43
N GLY A 93 25.96 6.11 -8.33
CA GLY A 93 24.84 7.00 -8.64
C GLY A 93 24.54 7.24 -10.12
N ALA A 94 25.02 6.40 -11.05
CA ALA A 94 24.57 6.51 -12.43
C ALA A 94 23.08 6.11 -12.52
N CYS A 95 22.21 7.10 -12.73
CA CYS A 95 20.82 6.92 -13.14
C CYS A 95 20.75 5.89 -14.29
N PRO A 96 19.69 5.06 -14.38
CA PRO A 96 19.51 4.16 -15.51
C PRO A 96 19.61 4.96 -16.81
N ALA A 97 20.66 4.66 -17.60
CA ALA A 97 21.00 5.43 -18.79
C ALA A 97 19.82 5.43 -19.77
N GLY A 98 19.25 6.61 -20.02
CA GLY A 98 18.12 6.81 -20.92
C GLY A 98 16.74 6.96 -20.26
N ALA A 99 16.64 6.87 -18.92
CA ALA A 99 15.40 7.19 -18.23
C ALA A 99 15.32 8.70 -17.93
N GLU A 100 14.27 9.37 -18.42
CA GLU A 100 13.99 10.75 -18.02
C GLU A 100 13.62 10.79 -16.52
N PRO A 101 14.21 11.71 -15.74
CA PRO A 101 13.82 11.88 -14.35
C PRO A 101 12.36 12.31 -14.26
N LEU A 102 11.66 11.84 -13.23
CA LEU A 102 10.30 12.27 -12.96
C LEU A 102 10.27 13.80 -12.75
N PRO A 103 9.24 14.51 -13.23
CA PRO A 103 9.12 15.93 -12.96
C PRO A 103 8.99 16.17 -11.45
N VAL A 104 9.90 16.95 -10.88
CA VAL A 104 9.89 17.35 -9.48
C VAL A 104 9.75 18.87 -9.42
N ILE A 105 8.79 19.34 -8.63
CA ILE A 105 8.64 20.75 -8.26
C ILE A 105 8.73 20.87 -6.75
N ARG A 106 9.09 22.06 -6.24
CA ARG A 106 9.03 22.28 -4.79
C ARG A 106 7.57 22.20 -4.35
N ALA A 107 7.32 21.68 -3.14
CA ALA A 107 5.96 21.65 -2.59
C ALA A 107 5.30 23.05 -2.57
N SER A 108 6.10 24.11 -2.41
CA SER A 108 5.66 25.51 -2.47
C SER A 108 5.24 26.01 -3.87
N GLU A 109 5.64 25.29 -4.92
CA GLU A 109 5.36 25.62 -6.32
C GLU A 109 4.14 24.87 -6.86
N LEU A 110 3.51 24.01 -6.05
CA LEU A 110 2.25 23.37 -6.39
C LEU A 110 1.18 24.45 -6.59
N LYS A 111 0.68 24.56 -7.82
CA LYS A 111 -0.44 25.45 -8.14
C LYS A 111 -1.68 25.01 -7.35
N ILE A 112 -2.18 25.89 -6.49
CA ILE A 112 -3.41 25.68 -5.75
C ILE A 112 -4.54 26.34 -6.57
N PRO A 113 -5.64 25.64 -6.86
CA PRO A 113 -6.78 26.26 -7.54
C PRO A 113 -7.35 27.43 -6.73
N GLU A 114 -7.80 28.48 -7.42
CA GLU A 114 -8.34 29.71 -6.79
C GLU A 114 -9.58 29.44 -5.91
N CYS A 115 -10.36 28.40 -6.23
CA CYS A 115 -11.46 27.91 -5.41
C CYS A 115 -11.08 26.59 -4.75
N ARG A 116 -10.76 26.63 -3.45
CA ARG A 116 -10.33 25.45 -2.68
C ARG A 116 -11.53 24.78 -2.01
N GLN A 117 -12.35 24.05 -2.76
CA GLN A 117 -13.30 23.12 -2.15
C GLN A 117 -12.51 21.99 -1.49
N SER A 118 -12.21 22.15 -0.20
CA SER A 118 -11.39 21.19 0.56
C SER A 118 -12.23 20.03 1.10
N TRP A 119 -13.52 20.28 1.36
CA TRP A 119 -14.42 19.37 2.06
C TRP A 119 -15.74 19.22 1.33
N LEU A 120 -16.21 17.98 1.20
CA LEU A 120 -17.61 17.68 0.92
C LEU A 120 -18.42 17.84 2.22
N ILE A 121 -17.89 17.28 3.31
CA ILE A 121 -18.40 17.39 4.67
C ILE A 121 -17.24 17.88 5.53
N GLU A 122 -17.40 19.04 6.16
CA GLU A 122 -16.32 19.67 6.93
C GLU A 122 -15.76 18.71 7.98
N HIS A 123 -14.43 18.60 8.02
CA HIS A 123 -13.66 17.74 8.93
C HIS A 123 -13.90 16.23 8.83
N LEU A 124 -14.87 15.77 8.03
CA LEU A 124 -15.24 14.35 7.93
C LEU A 124 -14.91 13.74 6.57
N TRP A 125 -15.17 14.46 5.48
CA TRP A 125 -15.02 13.93 4.13
C TRP A 125 -14.49 14.97 3.14
N SER A 126 -13.29 14.75 2.59
CA SER A 126 -12.69 15.69 1.63
C SER A 126 -13.43 15.71 0.29
N HIS A 127 -13.39 16.86 -0.39
CA HIS A 127 -14.03 17.01 -1.69
C HIS A 127 -13.42 16.04 -2.71
N GLN A 128 -14.27 15.38 -3.51
CA GLN A 128 -13.92 14.32 -4.48
C GLN A 128 -13.02 13.20 -3.91
N ALA A 129 -13.17 12.86 -2.64
CA ALA A 129 -12.44 11.74 -2.04
C ALA A 129 -13.08 10.39 -2.37
N VAL A 130 -12.24 9.36 -2.51
CA VAL A 130 -12.65 7.95 -2.41
C VAL A 130 -12.32 7.49 -0.99
N GLY A 131 -13.34 7.14 -0.21
CA GLY A 131 -13.21 6.83 1.21
C GLY A 131 -13.99 5.58 1.61
N ILE A 132 -13.65 5.03 2.77
CA ILE A 132 -14.25 3.80 3.30
C ILE A 132 -14.94 4.11 4.64
N ILE A 133 -16.20 3.70 4.76
CA ILE A 133 -16.94 3.64 6.02
C ILE A 133 -16.77 2.22 6.57
N GLY A 134 -15.77 2.04 7.44
CA GLY A 134 -15.37 0.75 8.00
C GLY A 134 -15.95 0.50 9.40
N GLY A 135 -16.24 -0.76 9.71
CA GLY A 135 -16.75 -1.15 11.03
C GLY A 135 -17.26 -2.59 11.08
N SER A 136 -17.40 -3.13 12.28
CA SER A 136 -17.90 -4.49 12.50
C SER A 136 -19.32 -4.68 11.94
N PRO A 137 -19.75 -5.92 11.63
CA PRO A 137 -21.14 -6.18 11.28
C PRO A 137 -22.12 -5.60 12.31
N LYS A 138 -23.25 -5.05 11.84
CA LYS A 138 -24.31 -4.43 12.67
C LYS A 138 -23.85 -3.21 13.50
N SER A 139 -22.72 -2.58 13.18
CA SER A 139 -22.22 -1.38 13.86
C SER A 139 -22.85 -0.05 13.42
N GLY A 140 -23.94 -0.07 12.65
CA GLY A 140 -24.60 1.16 12.17
C GLY A 140 -23.99 1.83 10.94
N LYS A 141 -23.09 1.18 10.18
CA LYS A 141 -22.47 1.78 8.99
C LYS A 141 -23.49 2.25 7.94
N THR A 142 -24.49 1.42 7.65
CA THR A 142 -25.57 1.79 6.73
C THR A 142 -26.33 3.01 7.22
N TRP A 143 -26.61 3.12 8.52
CA TRP A 143 -27.21 4.33 9.09
C TRP A 143 -26.32 5.56 8.94
N LEU A 144 -25.01 5.43 9.18
CA LEU A 144 -24.05 6.52 8.95
C LEU A 144 -23.95 6.90 7.47
N ALA A 145 -23.97 5.92 6.57
CA ALA A 145 -23.94 6.16 5.14
C ALA A 145 -25.21 6.87 4.66
N LEU A 146 -26.38 6.49 5.17
CA LEU A 146 -27.65 7.17 4.88
C LEU A 146 -27.71 8.57 5.48
N GLU A 147 -27.19 8.77 6.69
CA GLU A 147 -27.08 10.10 7.32
C GLU A 147 -26.22 11.04 6.48
N ILE A 148 -25.07 10.55 6.02
CA ILE A 148 -24.20 11.29 5.08
C ILE A 148 -24.96 11.58 3.78
N ALA A 149 -25.67 10.60 3.22
CA ALA A 149 -26.42 10.75 1.97
C ALA A 149 -27.48 11.85 2.08
N VAL A 150 -28.29 11.82 3.14
CA VAL A 150 -29.35 12.81 3.38
C VAL A 150 -28.74 14.18 3.59
N SER A 151 -27.70 14.30 4.44
CA SER A 151 -27.05 15.58 4.74
C SER A 151 -26.42 16.22 3.51
N VAL A 152 -25.72 15.44 2.67
CA VAL A 152 -25.11 15.94 1.44
C VAL A 152 -26.18 16.33 0.40
N ALA A 153 -27.24 15.54 0.26
CA ALA A 153 -28.33 15.83 -0.67
C ALA A 153 -29.18 17.04 -0.26
N SER A 154 -29.35 17.30 1.03
CA SER A 154 -30.13 18.42 1.55
C SER A 154 -29.30 19.69 1.82
N GLY A 155 -27.98 19.52 2.03
CA GLY A 155 -27.11 20.56 2.60
C GLY A 155 -27.27 20.78 4.10
N SER A 156 -28.04 19.95 4.81
CA SER A 156 -28.14 20.01 6.28
C SER A 156 -26.86 19.50 6.94
N PRO A 157 -26.48 20.01 8.12
CA PRO A 157 -25.25 19.57 8.80
C PRO A 157 -25.26 18.07 9.09
N CYS A 158 -24.25 17.36 8.62
CA CYS A 158 -24.07 15.94 8.88
C CYS A 158 -23.88 15.70 10.38
N LEU A 159 -24.62 14.72 10.93
CA LEU A 159 -24.66 14.43 12.36
C LEU A 159 -25.02 15.66 13.22
N ASN A 160 -25.81 16.59 12.66
CA ASN A 160 -26.15 17.89 13.25
C ASN A 160 -24.93 18.73 13.69
N THR A 161 -23.74 18.43 13.15
CA THR A 161 -22.47 18.98 13.64
C THR A 161 -21.60 19.50 12.50
N PHE A 162 -21.43 18.71 11.43
CA PHE A 162 -20.46 18.99 10.38
C PHE A 162 -21.15 19.63 9.18
N ALA A 163 -20.76 20.86 8.82
CA ALA A 163 -21.36 21.56 7.70
C ALA A 163 -21.03 20.88 6.35
N ILE A 164 -21.93 21.04 5.38
CA ILE A 164 -21.76 20.53 4.02
C ILE A 164 -21.15 21.61 3.15
N GLY A 165 -19.92 21.38 2.69
CA GLY A 165 -19.19 22.36 1.87
C GLY A 165 -19.64 22.38 0.41
N SER A 166 -20.24 21.28 -0.08
CA SER A 166 -20.66 21.15 -1.48
C SER A 166 -21.89 20.23 -1.59
N PRO A 167 -23.10 20.72 -1.24
CA PRO A 167 -24.32 19.94 -1.36
C PRO A 167 -24.68 19.70 -2.82
N GLY A 168 -25.43 18.63 -3.10
CA GLY A 168 -25.87 18.30 -4.45
C GLY A 168 -26.39 16.87 -4.58
N PRO A 169 -26.64 16.40 -5.82
CA PRO A 169 -27.25 15.11 -6.05
C PRO A 169 -26.40 13.96 -5.48
N VAL A 170 -27.05 12.99 -4.85
CA VAL A 170 -26.39 11.79 -4.30
C VAL A 170 -26.92 10.55 -5.00
N LEU A 171 -26.03 9.64 -5.38
CA LEU A 171 -26.41 8.28 -5.81
C LEU A 171 -26.07 7.27 -4.73
N LEU A 172 -27.00 6.34 -4.47
CA LEU A 172 -26.81 5.24 -3.52
C LEU A 172 -27.15 3.90 -4.18
N TYR A 173 -26.22 2.95 -4.09
CA TYR A 173 -26.50 1.54 -4.33
C TYR A 173 -26.52 0.81 -2.98
N ALA A 174 -27.72 0.41 -2.54
CA ALA A 174 -27.94 -0.35 -1.32
C ALA A 174 -28.29 -1.79 -1.68
N ALA A 175 -27.34 -2.71 -1.53
CA ALA A 175 -27.44 -4.06 -2.08
C ALA A 175 -28.08 -5.09 -1.12
N GLU A 176 -28.26 -4.75 0.16
CA GLU A 176 -28.70 -5.72 1.18
C GLU A 176 -30.07 -5.44 1.78
N ASP A 177 -30.50 -4.18 1.83
CA ASP A 177 -31.79 -3.81 2.41
C ASP A 177 -32.91 -3.89 1.36
N PRO A 178 -34.12 -4.38 1.74
CA PRO A 178 -35.28 -4.27 0.88
C PRO A 178 -35.68 -2.80 0.69
N ALA A 179 -36.22 -2.47 -0.49
CA ALA A 179 -36.55 -1.09 -0.87
C ALA A 179 -37.47 -0.37 0.12
N SER A 180 -38.43 -1.07 0.75
CA SER A 180 -39.32 -0.49 1.77
C SER A 180 -38.56 -0.04 3.00
N ALA A 181 -37.69 -0.89 3.56
CA ALA A 181 -36.89 -0.55 4.72
C ALA A 181 -35.92 0.59 4.43
N LEU A 182 -35.29 0.59 3.25
CA LEU A 182 -34.43 1.68 2.81
C LEU A 182 -35.19 3.01 2.74
N ARG A 183 -36.37 3.01 2.11
CA ARG A 183 -37.24 4.18 2.00
C ARG A 183 -37.62 4.74 3.38
N ASP A 184 -38.05 3.89 4.31
CA ASP A 184 -38.46 4.29 5.66
C ASP A 184 -37.30 4.91 6.45
N ARG A 185 -36.08 4.37 6.31
CA ARG A 185 -34.89 4.93 6.97
C ARG A 185 -34.54 6.31 6.42
N ILE A 186 -34.52 6.47 5.09
CA ILE A 186 -34.22 7.78 4.47
C ILE A 186 -35.31 8.78 4.84
N GLN A 187 -36.59 8.40 4.81
CA GLN A 187 -37.69 9.28 5.21
C GLN A 187 -37.56 9.70 6.68
N THR A 188 -37.18 8.79 7.56
CA THR A 188 -36.92 9.09 8.98
C THR A 188 -35.80 10.11 9.14
N LEU A 189 -34.68 9.92 8.45
CA LEU A 189 -33.55 10.87 8.50
C LEU A 189 -33.93 12.23 7.90
N ALA A 190 -34.65 12.26 6.77
CA ALA A 190 -35.16 13.50 6.20
C ALA A 190 -36.02 14.28 7.21
N GLN A 191 -36.89 13.59 7.96
CA GLN A 191 -37.68 14.20 9.03
C GLN A 191 -36.82 14.75 10.17
N VAL A 192 -35.79 14.02 10.61
CA VAL A 192 -34.84 14.48 11.63
C VAL A 192 -34.13 15.77 11.21
N HIS A 193 -33.78 15.88 9.92
CA HIS A 193 -33.16 17.08 9.34
C HIS A 193 -34.16 18.17 8.95
N GLY A 194 -35.46 17.97 9.18
CA GLY A 194 -36.50 18.94 8.80
C GLY A 194 -36.69 19.09 7.29
N ILE A 195 -36.29 18.10 6.50
CA ILE A 195 -36.33 18.12 5.04
C ILE A 195 -37.57 17.39 4.54
N ASN A 196 -38.24 17.97 3.55
CA ASN A 196 -39.28 17.25 2.83
C ASN A 196 -38.64 16.15 1.99
N PHE A 197 -38.93 14.88 2.32
CA PHE A 197 -38.42 13.71 1.63
C PHE A 197 -38.61 13.75 0.10
N GLN A 198 -39.70 14.38 -0.39
CA GLN A 198 -39.96 14.50 -1.83
C GLN A 198 -39.02 15.46 -2.56
N ASN A 199 -38.36 16.36 -1.83
CA ASN A 199 -37.43 17.35 -2.38
C ASN A 199 -35.96 16.93 -2.22
N LEU A 200 -35.71 15.77 -1.61
CA LEU A 200 -34.35 15.30 -1.36
C LEU A 200 -33.73 14.79 -2.66
N ASP A 201 -32.60 15.38 -3.06
CA ASP A 201 -31.87 15.01 -4.28
C ASP A 201 -30.99 13.76 -4.06
N LEU A 202 -31.63 12.68 -3.60
CA LEU A 202 -31.02 11.38 -3.29
C LEU A 202 -31.65 10.29 -4.14
N HIS A 203 -30.86 9.72 -5.04
CA HIS A 203 -31.30 8.76 -6.05
C HIS A 203 -30.75 7.37 -5.73
N ILE A 204 -31.60 6.35 -5.90
CA ILE A 204 -31.25 4.95 -5.62
C ILE A 204 -30.99 4.21 -6.94
N LEU A 205 -29.86 3.52 -7.03
CA LEU A 205 -29.60 2.58 -8.13
C LEU A 205 -30.43 1.31 -7.88
N THR A 206 -31.49 1.11 -8.66
CA THR A 206 -32.45 0.00 -8.52
C THR A 206 -32.09 -1.25 -9.32
N VAL A 207 -30.85 -1.35 -9.79
CA VAL A 207 -30.37 -2.52 -10.52
C VAL A 207 -30.26 -3.75 -9.60
N ASP A 208 -30.67 -4.92 -10.09
CA ASP A 208 -30.60 -6.18 -9.30
C ASP A 208 -29.17 -6.54 -8.88
N ALA A 209 -28.19 -6.21 -9.72
CA ALA A 209 -26.78 -6.44 -9.43
C ALA A 209 -25.88 -5.39 -10.09
N LEU A 210 -24.93 -4.86 -9.30
CA LEU A 210 -23.83 -4.03 -9.75
C LEU A 210 -22.51 -4.78 -9.50
N ARG A 211 -21.67 -4.93 -10.53
CA ARG A 211 -20.45 -5.74 -10.47
C ARG A 211 -19.27 -5.01 -11.08
N LEU A 212 -18.54 -4.28 -10.26
CA LEU A 212 -17.44 -3.41 -10.66
C LEU A 212 -16.17 -4.18 -11.03
N ASP A 213 -16.15 -5.50 -10.88
CA ASP A 213 -15.18 -6.39 -11.49
C ASP A 213 -15.47 -6.68 -12.97
N ARG A 214 -16.60 -6.20 -13.51
CA ARG A 214 -17.03 -6.39 -14.90
C ARG A 214 -17.04 -5.08 -15.68
N PRO A 215 -16.35 -4.98 -16.84
CA PRO A 215 -16.30 -3.76 -17.64
C PRO A 215 -17.68 -3.23 -18.08
N ASP A 216 -18.62 -4.09 -18.43
CA ASP A 216 -19.96 -3.68 -18.87
C ASP A 216 -20.77 -2.98 -17.77
N HIS A 217 -20.59 -3.39 -16.50
CA HIS A 217 -21.20 -2.70 -15.37
C HIS A 217 -20.45 -1.41 -15.01
N GLN A 218 -19.12 -1.37 -15.20
CA GLN A 218 -18.33 -0.16 -15.04
C GLN A 218 -18.79 0.93 -16.01
N ASP A 219 -18.92 0.61 -17.31
CA ASP A 219 -19.37 1.54 -18.34
C ASP A 219 -20.78 2.09 -18.04
N ARG A 220 -21.70 1.21 -17.61
CA ARG A 220 -23.07 1.61 -17.21
C ARG A 220 -23.07 2.53 -16.00
N LEU A 221 -22.23 2.26 -15.00
CA LEU A 221 -22.10 3.12 -13.83
C LEU A 221 -21.52 4.48 -14.23
N GLU A 222 -20.45 4.51 -15.04
CA GLU A 222 -19.85 5.75 -15.54
C GLU A 222 -20.87 6.59 -16.32
N ALA A 223 -21.62 5.99 -17.24
CA ALA A 223 -22.69 6.67 -17.96
C ALA A 223 -23.78 7.22 -17.03
N THR A 224 -24.13 6.47 -15.98
CA THR A 224 -25.10 6.92 -14.96
C THR A 224 -24.56 8.15 -14.21
N LEU A 225 -23.30 8.13 -13.79
CA LEU A 225 -22.69 9.27 -13.10
C LEU A 225 -22.56 10.50 -14.01
N GLN A 226 -22.31 10.31 -15.32
CA GLN A 226 -22.30 11.42 -16.27
C GLN A 226 -23.68 12.05 -16.48
N ALA A 227 -24.74 11.24 -16.46
CA ALA A 227 -26.12 11.69 -16.62
C ALA A 227 -26.62 12.46 -15.38
N TYR A 228 -26.39 11.92 -14.19
CA TYR A 228 -26.91 12.49 -12.94
C TYR A 228 -25.95 13.48 -12.27
N LYS A 229 -24.66 13.45 -12.61
CA LYS A 229 -23.60 14.33 -12.07
C LYS A 229 -23.65 14.45 -10.52
N PRO A 230 -23.67 13.33 -9.78
CA PRO A 230 -23.75 13.39 -8.34
C PRO A 230 -22.48 13.98 -7.73
N VAL A 231 -22.64 14.66 -6.59
CA VAL A 231 -21.49 15.08 -5.76
C VAL A 231 -20.98 13.91 -4.91
N LEU A 232 -21.80 12.89 -4.67
CA LEU A 232 -21.47 11.70 -3.88
C LEU A 232 -22.12 10.42 -4.46
N LEU A 233 -21.33 9.37 -4.60
CA LEU A 233 -21.76 7.99 -4.83
C LEU A 233 -21.49 7.17 -3.58
N ILE A 234 -22.51 6.45 -3.09
CA ILE A 234 -22.38 5.52 -1.97
C ILE A 234 -22.63 4.09 -2.46
N LEU A 235 -21.73 3.18 -2.12
CA LEU A 235 -21.82 1.76 -2.40
C LEU A 235 -21.88 0.98 -1.07
N ASP A 236 -23.07 0.46 -0.75
CA ASP A 236 -23.32 -0.26 0.51
C ASP A 236 -23.85 -1.69 0.30
N PRO A 237 -23.07 -2.74 0.64
CA PRO A 237 -21.64 -2.75 1.00
C PRO A 237 -20.72 -3.09 -0.18
N LEU A 238 -19.43 -2.78 -0.03
CA LEU A 238 -18.36 -3.04 -1.01
C LEU A 238 -18.35 -4.52 -1.47
N VAL A 239 -18.52 -5.46 -0.53
CA VAL A 239 -18.50 -6.91 -0.82
C VAL A 239 -19.61 -7.34 -1.78
N ARG A 240 -20.66 -6.54 -1.98
CA ARG A 240 -21.76 -6.83 -2.91
C ARG A 240 -21.59 -6.21 -4.29
N VAL A 241 -20.56 -5.38 -4.49
CA VAL A 241 -20.28 -4.76 -5.79
C VAL A 241 -19.18 -5.48 -6.58
N HIS A 242 -18.70 -6.63 -6.12
CA HIS A 242 -17.72 -7.46 -6.83
C HIS A 242 -17.84 -8.94 -6.43
N ALA A 243 -17.15 -9.85 -7.14
CA ALA A 243 -16.83 -11.19 -6.61
C ALA A 243 -15.34 -11.53 -6.72
N ILE A 244 -14.49 -10.51 -6.68
CA ILE A 244 -13.05 -10.70 -6.48
C ILE A 244 -12.76 -11.30 -5.11
N ASP A 245 -11.62 -11.97 -4.99
CA ASP A 245 -11.10 -12.40 -3.70
C ASP A 245 -10.39 -11.23 -3.02
N GLU A 246 -10.98 -10.71 -1.94
CA GLU A 246 -10.44 -9.59 -1.16
C GLU A 246 -9.07 -9.89 -0.52
N ASN A 247 -8.67 -11.15 -0.42
CA ASN A 247 -7.35 -11.52 0.09
C ASN A 247 -6.26 -11.40 -1.00
N ILE A 248 -6.65 -11.26 -2.27
CA ILE A 248 -5.72 -11.05 -3.38
C ILE A 248 -5.52 -9.55 -3.56
N ALA A 249 -4.44 -9.03 -2.98
CA ALA A 249 -4.11 -7.60 -3.01
C ALA A 249 -4.17 -6.98 -4.42
N GLY A 250 -3.74 -7.72 -5.45
CA GLY A 250 -3.80 -7.26 -6.84
C GLY A 250 -5.23 -7.02 -7.36
N GLN A 251 -6.20 -7.85 -6.96
CA GLN A 251 -7.59 -7.67 -7.39
C GLN A 251 -8.25 -6.49 -6.68
N VAL A 252 -8.01 -6.34 -5.37
CA VAL A 252 -8.49 -5.18 -4.60
C VAL A 252 -7.87 -3.89 -5.13
N ALA A 253 -6.57 -3.89 -5.44
CA ALA A 253 -5.88 -2.74 -6.02
C ALA A 253 -6.46 -2.34 -7.38
N ALA A 254 -6.81 -3.29 -8.24
CA ALA A 254 -7.46 -3.02 -9.52
C ALA A 254 -8.84 -2.37 -9.34
N LEU A 255 -9.66 -2.89 -8.42
CA LEU A 255 -10.98 -2.33 -8.11
C LEU A 255 -10.89 -0.91 -7.55
N LEU A 256 -10.00 -0.68 -6.57
CA LEU A 256 -9.79 0.66 -6.00
C LEU A 256 -9.19 1.62 -7.04
N GLY A 257 -8.34 1.12 -7.94
CA GLY A 257 -7.81 1.86 -9.08
C GLY A 257 -8.92 2.32 -10.04
N TYR A 258 -9.87 1.43 -10.35
CA TYR A 258 -11.06 1.78 -11.13
C TYR A 258 -11.89 2.87 -10.44
N LEU A 259 -12.21 2.70 -9.15
CA LEU A 259 -13.00 3.70 -8.39
C LEU A 259 -12.29 5.07 -8.35
N ARG A 260 -10.96 5.08 -8.21
CA ARG A 260 -10.17 6.31 -8.26
C ARG A 260 -10.20 6.95 -9.66
N SER A 261 -10.17 6.15 -10.72
CA SER A 261 -10.34 6.62 -12.10
C SER A 261 -11.73 7.23 -12.30
N LEU A 262 -12.78 6.52 -11.88
CA LEU A 262 -14.17 6.98 -11.96
C LEU A 262 -14.37 8.31 -11.21
N GLN A 263 -13.84 8.42 -9.99
CA GLN A 263 -13.86 9.66 -9.22
C GLN A 263 -13.20 10.82 -9.98
N ARG A 264 -12.02 10.60 -10.59
CA ARG A 264 -11.33 11.65 -11.35
C ARG A 264 -12.11 12.09 -12.60
N LYS A 265 -12.76 11.16 -13.28
CA LYS A 265 -13.54 11.44 -14.49
C LYS A 265 -14.83 12.21 -14.18
N THR A 266 -15.48 11.88 -13.08
CA THR A 266 -16.83 12.37 -12.75
C THR A 266 -16.83 13.52 -11.75
N GLY A 267 -15.77 13.66 -10.95
CA GLY A 267 -15.70 14.60 -9.83
C GLY A 267 -16.50 14.18 -8.61
N ALA A 268 -17.25 13.08 -8.66
CA ALA A 268 -18.05 12.60 -7.54
C ALA A 268 -17.16 12.04 -6.43
N ALA A 269 -17.43 12.39 -5.17
CA ALA A 269 -16.89 11.64 -4.04
C ALA A 269 -17.47 10.22 -4.06
N ILE A 270 -16.72 9.23 -3.54
CA ILE A 270 -17.17 7.83 -3.49
C ILE A 270 -16.99 7.29 -2.08
N ALA A 271 -18.08 6.89 -1.44
CA ALA A 271 -18.09 6.24 -0.14
C ALA A 271 -18.36 4.73 -0.28
N LEU A 272 -17.44 3.92 0.23
CA LEU A 272 -17.53 2.47 0.23
C LEU A 272 -17.84 2.00 1.65
N VAL A 273 -18.97 1.33 1.85
CA VAL A 273 -19.27 0.72 3.16
C VAL A 273 -18.61 -0.66 3.21
N HIS A 274 -17.76 -0.91 4.20
CA HIS A 274 -17.01 -2.16 4.29
C HIS A 274 -17.03 -2.76 5.70
N HIS A 275 -17.14 -4.08 5.78
CA HIS A 275 -17.07 -4.81 7.03
C HIS A 275 -15.62 -5.13 7.37
N VAL A 276 -15.17 -4.70 8.53
CA VAL A 276 -13.85 -5.11 9.03
C VAL A 276 -13.95 -6.54 9.55
N ARG A 277 -13.11 -7.45 9.05
CA ARG A 277 -13.05 -8.83 9.56
C ARG A 277 -12.45 -8.86 10.98
N LYS A 278 -12.88 -9.83 11.78
CA LYS A 278 -12.59 -9.97 13.22
C LYS A 278 -11.17 -10.48 13.56
N ASN A 279 -10.21 -10.48 12.64
CA ASN A 279 -8.89 -11.10 12.83
C ASN A 279 -7.78 -10.10 13.15
N THR A 280 -8.03 -9.22 14.13
CA THR A 280 -6.97 -8.36 14.65
C THR A 280 -7.11 -8.31 16.16
N SER A 281 -6.13 -8.88 16.86
CA SER A 281 -5.94 -8.70 18.30
C SER A 281 -6.10 -7.21 18.64
N ALA A 282 -6.81 -6.89 19.73
CA ALA A 282 -7.18 -5.53 20.14
C ALA A 282 -6.01 -4.51 20.23
N ALA A 283 -4.76 -4.96 20.12
CA ALA A 283 -3.55 -4.15 20.06
C ALA A 283 -3.26 -3.52 18.67
N ALA A 284 -3.82 -4.01 17.58
CA ALA A 284 -3.66 -3.42 16.24
C ALA A 284 -4.99 -2.77 15.82
N GLY A 285 -5.02 -1.44 15.85
CA GLY A 285 -6.22 -0.63 15.65
C GLY A 285 -6.97 -0.92 14.34
N ALA A 286 -8.25 -0.55 14.30
CA ALA A 286 -9.18 -0.81 13.19
C ALA A 286 -8.67 -0.38 11.80
N GLY A 287 -7.74 0.57 11.73
CA GLY A 287 -7.09 0.99 10.48
C GLY A 287 -6.15 -0.05 9.87
N ASN A 288 -5.52 -0.92 10.67
CA ASN A 288 -4.67 -2.00 10.16
C ASN A 288 -5.49 -3.13 9.54
N SER A 289 -6.68 -3.41 10.09
CA SER A 289 -7.59 -4.44 9.58
C SER A 289 -8.21 -4.11 8.22
N LEU A 290 -8.11 -2.85 7.77
CA LEU A 290 -8.54 -2.39 6.44
C LEU A 290 -7.41 -2.45 5.40
N ARG A 291 -6.18 -2.75 5.82
CA ARG A 291 -5.02 -2.96 4.94
C ARG A 291 -4.88 -4.46 4.75
N GLY A 292 -5.40 -5.00 3.65
CA GLY A 292 -5.36 -6.42 3.30
C GLY A 292 -3.95 -6.94 3.01
N SER A 293 -3.09 -7.00 4.03
CA SER A 293 -1.78 -7.62 3.98
C SER A 293 -1.56 -8.42 5.27
N GLY A 294 -1.75 -9.73 5.15
CA GLY A 294 -1.31 -10.76 6.08
C GLY A 294 -0.74 -11.90 5.26
#